data_AF-A0A1Q3WY36-F1
#
_entry.id   AF-A0A1Q3WY36-F1
#
_cell.length_a   1.000
_cell.length_b   1.000
_cell.length_c   1.000
_cell.angle_alpha   90.00
_cell.angle_beta   90.00
_cell.angle_gamma   90.00
#
_symmetry.space_group_name_H-M   'P 1'
#
loop_
_entity.id
_entity.type
_entity.pdbx_description
1 polymer ?
#
loop_
_entity_poly.entity_id
_entity_poly.type
_entity_poly.pdbx_seq_one_letter_code
_entity_poly.pdbx_strand_id
1 'polypeptide(L)'
;MYDVYLILLLLLTLLAVVRFKQLDKATRIIALLIFLSLATELIARYCTNGNNHPVYNISCFVEWGLVCLYFNYSISTFTRFYLGWVFAIVGIALGILNLWLQPIERLSSNFLFLECMGICCLSFYSVYRFMLLDDVNIKLQRKVHYWIPFILAFYQCGALWSWVAYDYYEGVNKKATGLLHILLILNCLVVYSAFAIVFYLYPKLRNTHV
;
A
#
# COMPACT_ATOMS: atom_id res chain seq x y z
N MET A 1 3.70 20.78 -5.11
CA MET A 1 4.15 19.38 -4.93
C MET A 1 3.00 18.40 -4.97
N TYR A 2 1.85 18.70 -4.35
CA TYR A 2 0.68 17.82 -4.39
C TYR A 2 0.16 17.53 -5.82
N ASP A 3 0.10 18.52 -6.71
CA ASP A 3 -0.32 18.27 -8.10
C ASP A 3 0.66 17.36 -8.86
N VAL A 4 1.96 17.44 -8.55
CA VAL A 4 2.98 16.52 -9.11
C VAL A 4 2.70 15.09 -8.66
N TYR A 5 2.35 14.91 -7.38
CA TYR A 5 1.92 13.63 -6.83
C TYR A 5 0.68 13.08 -7.57
N LEU A 6 -0.35 13.89 -7.76
CA LEU A 6 -1.57 13.48 -8.48
C LEU A 6 -1.30 13.10 -9.94
N ILE A 7 -0.47 13.88 -10.65
CA ILE A 7 -0.08 13.57 -12.04
C ILE A 7 0.68 12.23 -12.08
N LEU A 8 1.61 12.00 -11.15
CA LEU A 8 2.33 10.73 -11.07
C LEU A 8 1.38 9.55 -10.82
N LEU A 9 0.43 9.70 -9.90
CA LEU A 9 -0.56 8.67 -9.59
C LEU A 9 -1.48 8.37 -10.78
N LEU A 10 -1.90 9.40 -11.50
CA LEU A 10 -2.67 9.26 -12.74
C LEU A 10 -1.87 8.51 -13.82
N LEU A 11 -0.63 8.91 -14.07
CA LEU A 11 0.24 8.25 -15.05
C LEU A 11 0.50 6.78 -14.69
N LEU A 12 0.76 6.51 -13.42
CA LEU A 12 0.92 5.14 -12.92
C LEU A 12 -0.36 4.32 -13.11
N THR A 13 -1.52 4.91 -12.85
CA THR A 13 -2.82 4.24 -13.06
C THR A 13 -3.02 3.91 -14.53
N LEU A 14 -2.75 4.84 -15.44
CA LEU A 14 -2.81 4.60 -16.89
C LEU A 14 -1.85 3.50 -17.32
N LEU A 15 -0.62 3.50 -16.81
CA LEU A 15 0.36 2.44 -17.08
C LEU A 15 -0.15 1.08 -16.60
N ALA A 16 -0.72 1.03 -15.39
CA ALA A 16 -1.29 -0.19 -14.82
C ALA A 16 -2.46 -0.73 -15.65
N VAL A 17 -3.34 0.14 -16.16
CA VAL A 17 -4.45 -0.23 -17.05
C VAL A 17 -3.95 -0.77 -18.38
N VAL A 18 -3.00 -0.08 -19.03
CA VAL A 18 -2.41 -0.52 -20.32
C VAL A 18 -1.76 -1.90 -20.18
N ARG A 19 -1.08 -2.15 -19.05
CA ARG A 19 -0.39 -3.42 -18.79
C ARG A 19 -1.28 -4.48 -18.15
N PHE A 20 -2.51 -4.18 -17.74
CA PHE A 20 -3.34 -5.03 -16.88
C PHE A 20 -3.49 -6.47 -17.39
N LYS A 21 -3.67 -6.66 -18.70
CA LYS A 21 -3.78 -7.98 -19.33
C LYS A 21 -2.50 -8.82 -19.22
N GLN A 22 -1.33 -8.18 -19.15
CA GLN A 22 -0.02 -8.83 -19.06
C GLN A 22 0.36 -9.19 -17.62
N LEU A 23 -0.28 -8.57 -16.63
CA LEU A 23 -0.02 -8.80 -15.21
C LEU A 23 -0.56 -10.16 -14.75
N ASP A 24 0.19 -10.82 -13.87
CA ASP A 24 -0.23 -11.98 -13.09
C ASP A 24 -1.31 -11.59 -12.06
N LYS A 25 -1.97 -12.60 -11.48
CA LYS A 25 -3.10 -12.40 -10.58
C LYS A 25 -2.78 -11.53 -9.36
N ALA A 26 -1.61 -11.71 -8.74
CA ALA A 26 -1.21 -10.92 -7.58
C ALA A 26 -0.88 -9.48 -8.01
N THR A 27 -0.14 -9.27 -9.09
CA THR A 27 0.20 -7.91 -9.53
C THR A 27 -1.01 -7.12 -10.03
N ARG A 28 -2.05 -7.79 -10.55
CA ARG A 28 -3.35 -7.14 -10.83
C ARG A 28 -4.00 -6.54 -9.58
N ILE A 29 -3.82 -7.15 -8.42
CA ILE A 29 -4.36 -6.62 -7.16
C ILE A 29 -3.64 -5.33 -6.77
N ILE A 30 -2.32 -5.24 -7.00
CA ILE A 30 -1.58 -3.98 -6.83
C ILE A 30 -2.07 -2.91 -7.81
N ALA A 31 -2.38 -3.29 -9.05
CA ALA A 31 -2.98 -2.35 -10.01
C ALA A 31 -4.34 -1.81 -9.51
N LEU A 32 -5.16 -2.67 -8.90
CA LEU A 32 -6.42 -2.25 -8.27
C LEU A 32 -6.19 -1.33 -7.06
N LEU A 33 -5.15 -1.59 -6.27
CA LEU A 33 -4.78 -0.73 -5.13
C LEU A 33 -4.32 0.65 -5.59
N ILE A 34 -3.54 0.75 -6.67
CA ILE A 34 -3.18 2.03 -7.28
C ILE A 34 -4.42 2.78 -7.77
N PHE A 35 -5.34 2.09 -8.43
CA PHE A 35 -6.61 2.67 -8.88
C PHE A 35 -7.45 3.15 -7.69
N LEU A 36 -7.52 2.37 -6.61
CA LEU A 36 -8.18 2.76 -5.36
C LEU A 36 -7.56 4.04 -4.81
N SER A 37 -6.22 4.15 -4.74
CA SER A 37 -5.56 5.38 -4.27
C SER A 37 -5.97 6.60 -5.10
N LEU A 38 -6.01 6.49 -6.44
CA LEU A 38 -6.46 7.59 -7.29
C LEU A 38 -7.92 7.95 -7.04
N ALA A 39 -8.79 6.94 -6.94
CA ALA A 39 -10.20 7.14 -6.67
C ALA A 39 -10.43 7.82 -5.31
N THR A 40 -9.75 7.36 -4.26
CA THR A 40 -9.80 7.94 -2.91
C THR A 40 -9.40 9.41 -2.94
N GLU A 41 -8.28 9.76 -3.58
CA GLU A 41 -7.82 11.16 -3.67
C GLU A 41 -8.81 12.05 -4.44
N LEU A 42 -9.37 11.56 -5.54
CA LEU A 42 -10.35 12.33 -6.31
C LEU A 42 -11.65 12.54 -5.52
N ILE A 43 -12.16 11.50 -4.86
CA ILE A 43 -13.38 11.60 -4.05
C ILE A 43 -13.13 12.51 -2.84
N ALA A 44 -12.02 12.35 -2.13
CA ALA A 44 -11.64 13.18 -1.00
C ALA A 44 -11.41 14.65 -1.38
N ARG A 45 -11.01 14.94 -2.62
CA ARG A 45 -10.80 16.32 -3.08
C ARG A 45 -12.08 16.99 -3.57
N TYR A 46 -12.91 16.27 -4.32
CA TYR A 46 -14.02 16.86 -5.07
C TYR A 46 -15.40 16.55 -4.49
N CYS A 47 -15.54 15.46 -3.72
CA CYS A 47 -16.84 14.98 -3.26
C CYS A 47 -17.08 15.22 -1.76
N THR A 48 -16.10 15.74 -1.02
CA THR A 48 -16.24 15.98 0.43
C THR A 48 -16.30 17.46 0.75
N ASN A 49 -17.41 17.90 1.35
CA ASN A 49 -17.63 19.28 1.79
C ASN A 49 -16.87 19.59 3.09
N GLY A 50 -15.54 19.53 3.05
CA GLY A 50 -14.65 19.93 4.14
C GLY A 50 -14.21 18.83 5.12
N ASN A 51 -14.89 17.68 5.17
CA ASN A 51 -14.41 16.50 5.93
C ASN A 51 -14.19 15.30 5.01
N ASN A 52 -12.93 14.96 4.77
CA ASN A 52 -12.52 13.84 3.93
C ASN A 52 -12.17 12.55 4.72
N HIS A 53 -12.16 12.59 6.05
CA HIS A 53 -11.82 11.44 6.88
C HIS A 53 -12.65 10.18 6.59
N PRO A 54 -13.98 10.25 6.35
CA PRO A 54 -14.75 9.05 6.05
C PRO A 54 -14.29 8.33 4.78
N VAL A 55 -13.91 9.09 3.74
CA VAL A 55 -13.42 8.53 2.48
C VAL A 55 -12.12 7.76 2.71
N TYR A 56 -11.17 8.35 3.44
CA TYR A 56 -9.91 7.70 3.78
C TYR A 56 -10.11 6.48 4.68
N ASN A 57 -10.93 6.57 5.73
CA ASN A 57 -11.21 5.45 6.63
C ASN A 57 -11.84 4.26 5.90
N ILE A 58 -12.80 4.50 5.00
CA ILE A 58 -13.37 3.43 4.18
C ILE A 58 -12.31 2.84 3.26
N SER A 59 -11.49 3.69 2.64
CA SER A 59 -10.43 3.23 1.74
C SER A 59 -9.40 2.37 2.45
N CYS A 60 -9.06 2.62 3.72
CA CYS A 60 -8.17 1.77 4.53
C CYS A 60 -8.71 0.34 4.67
N PHE A 61 -10.02 0.13 4.86
CA PHE A 61 -10.58 -1.23 4.92
C PHE A 61 -10.41 -1.97 3.59
N VAL A 62 -10.60 -1.26 2.48
CA VAL A 62 -10.45 -1.82 1.13
C VAL A 62 -8.98 -2.07 0.82
N GLU A 63 -8.09 -1.15 1.19
CA GLU A 63 -6.64 -1.27 1.06
C GLU A 63 -6.13 -2.50 1.80
N TRP A 64 -6.43 -2.63 3.10
CA TRP A 64 -6.11 -3.80 3.90
C TRP A 64 -6.54 -5.11 3.24
N GLY A 65 -7.80 -5.15 2.76
CA GLY A 65 -8.33 -6.32 2.06
C GLY A 65 -7.54 -6.66 0.79
N LEU A 66 -7.25 -5.67 -0.05
CA LEU A 66 -6.47 -5.85 -1.28
C LEU A 66 -5.03 -6.28 -0.97
N VAL A 67 -4.37 -5.70 0.03
CA VAL A 67 -2.99 -6.08 0.39
C VAL A 67 -2.95 -7.52 0.91
N CYS A 68 -3.90 -7.91 1.76
CA CYS A 68 -4.02 -9.30 2.23
C CYS A 68 -4.25 -10.27 1.07
N LEU A 69 -5.09 -9.91 0.08
CA LEU A 69 -5.30 -10.71 -1.12
C LEU A 69 -4.05 -10.78 -2.00
N TYR A 70 -3.29 -9.69 -2.13
CA TYR A 70 -2.01 -9.70 -2.82
C TYR A 70 -1.09 -10.76 -2.23
N PHE A 71 -0.88 -10.75 -0.90
CA PHE A 71 -0.05 -11.74 -0.21
C PHE A 71 -0.62 -13.16 -0.29
N ASN A 72 -1.95 -13.29 -0.35
CA ASN A 72 -2.59 -14.59 -0.56
C ASN A 72 -2.18 -15.24 -1.88
N TYR A 73 -1.98 -14.45 -2.94
CA TYR A 73 -1.62 -14.98 -4.25
C TYR A 73 -0.12 -14.95 -4.53
N SER A 74 0.66 -14.12 -3.85
CA SER A 74 2.12 -14.03 -4.03
C SER A 74 2.89 -15.07 -3.22
N ILE A 75 2.38 -15.52 -2.07
CA ILE A 75 3.03 -16.50 -1.18
C ILE A 75 2.33 -17.86 -1.29
N SER A 76 3.04 -18.88 -1.78
CA SER A 76 2.49 -20.23 -1.99
C SER A 76 1.84 -20.86 -0.75
N THR A 77 2.43 -20.63 0.43
CA THR A 77 1.89 -21.11 1.71
C THR A 77 0.54 -20.45 2.03
N PHE A 78 0.39 -19.16 1.72
CA PHE A 78 -0.86 -18.46 1.97
C PHE A 78 -1.94 -18.91 0.98
N THR A 79 -1.59 -19.11 -0.29
CA THR A 79 -2.53 -19.63 -1.29
C THR A 79 -3.10 -20.99 -0.87
N ARG A 80 -2.26 -21.88 -0.32
CA ARG A 80 -2.65 -23.23 0.09
C ARG A 80 -3.63 -23.25 1.26
N PHE A 81 -3.44 -22.34 2.23
CA PHE A 81 -4.22 -22.32 3.47
C PHE A 81 -5.20 -21.14 3.54
N TYR A 82 -5.34 -20.38 2.45
CA TYR A 82 -6.19 -19.18 2.36
C TYR A 82 -5.91 -18.14 3.44
N LEU A 83 -4.67 -18.04 3.93
CA LEU A 83 -4.33 -17.21 5.08
C LEU A 83 -4.55 -15.72 4.83
N GLY A 84 -4.36 -15.25 3.59
CA GLY A 84 -4.63 -13.84 3.29
C GLY A 84 -6.12 -13.50 3.34
N TRP A 85 -7.01 -14.43 3.00
CA TRP A 85 -8.46 -14.24 3.22
C TRP A 85 -8.80 -14.17 4.70
N VAL A 86 -8.18 -15.03 5.52
CA VAL A 86 -8.36 -15.01 6.98
C VAL A 86 -7.91 -13.66 7.55
N PHE A 87 -6.73 -13.16 7.19
CA PHE A 87 -6.25 -11.85 7.64
C PHE A 87 -7.12 -10.69 7.15
N ALA A 88 -7.62 -10.74 5.91
CA ALA A 88 -8.54 -9.74 5.39
C ALA A 88 -9.82 -9.67 6.23
N ILE A 89 -10.47 -10.81 6.47
CA ILE A 89 -11.73 -10.90 7.23
C ILE A 89 -11.52 -10.46 8.68
N VAL A 90 -10.47 -10.98 9.35
CA VAL A 90 -10.17 -10.63 10.75
C VAL A 90 -9.85 -9.15 10.88
N GLY A 91 -9.03 -8.58 9.99
CA GLY A 91 -8.69 -7.16 10.04
C GLY A 91 -9.89 -6.27 9.77
N ILE A 92 -10.75 -6.59 8.78
CA ILE A 92 -11.99 -5.84 8.54
C ILE A 92 -12.92 -5.93 9.76
N ALA A 93 -13.06 -7.10 10.39
CA ALA A 93 -13.88 -7.26 11.59
C ALA A 93 -13.35 -6.40 12.75
N LEU A 94 -12.04 -6.41 13.00
CA LEU A 94 -11.40 -5.53 14.00
C LEU A 94 -11.57 -4.05 13.65
N GLY A 95 -11.51 -3.73 12.36
CA GLY A 95 -11.74 -2.40 11.84
C GLY A 95 -13.15 -1.87 12.09
N ILE A 96 -14.17 -2.70 11.84
CA ILE A 96 -15.57 -2.39 12.14
C ILE A 96 -15.76 -2.21 13.65
N LEU A 97 -15.17 -3.08 14.47
CA LEU A 97 -15.19 -2.93 15.93
C LEU A 97 -14.50 -1.62 16.37
N ASN A 98 -13.44 -1.19 15.68
CA ASN A 98 -12.78 0.08 15.97
C ASN A 98 -13.68 1.29 15.70
N LEU A 99 -14.67 1.20 14.80
CA LEU A 99 -15.62 2.29 14.56
C LEU A 99 -16.49 2.61 15.80
N TRP A 100 -16.62 1.66 16.73
CA TRP A 100 -17.28 1.91 18.02
C TRP A 100 -16.38 2.66 19.02
N LEU A 101 -15.06 2.55 18.86
CA LEU A 101 -14.07 3.22 19.71
C LEU A 101 -13.68 4.60 19.14
N GLN A 102 -13.62 4.73 17.82
CA GLN A 102 -13.22 5.91 17.09
C GLN A 102 -14.22 6.21 15.96
N PRO A 103 -14.95 7.34 16.02
CA PRO A 103 -15.96 7.65 15.01
C PRO A 103 -15.33 7.88 13.63
N ILE A 104 -16.03 7.48 12.57
CA ILE A 104 -15.58 7.54 11.17
C ILE A 104 -15.27 8.95 10.65
N GLU A 105 -15.81 9.97 11.30
CA GLU A 105 -15.54 11.39 10.98
C GLU A 105 -14.17 11.85 11.47
N ARG A 106 -13.54 11.06 12.35
CA ARG A 106 -12.18 11.25 12.81
C ARG A 106 -11.31 10.17 12.22
N LEU A 107 -10.03 10.44 12.37
CA LEU A 107 -8.95 9.63 11.88
C LEU A 107 -8.83 8.33 12.68
N SER A 108 -8.95 7.18 12.00
CA SER A 108 -8.99 5.85 12.64
C SER A 108 -7.57 5.36 13.03
N SER A 109 -6.94 6.03 14.00
CA SER A 109 -5.53 5.81 14.34
C SER A 109 -5.22 4.37 14.78
N ASN A 110 -6.14 3.71 15.49
CA ASN A 110 -5.94 2.33 15.93
C ASN A 110 -5.95 1.35 14.75
N PHE A 111 -6.92 1.49 13.85
CA PHE A 111 -7.01 0.62 12.68
C PHE A 111 -5.84 0.85 11.74
N LEU A 112 -5.46 2.11 11.54
CA LEU A 112 -4.31 2.46 10.72
C LEU A 112 -3.01 1.88 11.28
N PHE A 113 -2.82 1.93 12.60
CA PHE A 113 -1.67 1.29 13.24
C PHE A 113 -1.64 -0.22 12.99
N LEU A 114 -2.79 -0.89 13.14
CA LEU A 114 -2.94 -2.32 12.83
C LEU A 114 -2.63 -2.61 11.36
N GLU A 115 -3.16 -1.81 10.45
CA GLU A 115 -2.93 -1.91 9.01
C GLU A 115 -1.44 -1.78 8.67
N CYS A 116 -0.79 -0.69 9.09
CA CYS A 116 0.62 -0.47 8.80
C CYS A 116 1.50 -1.59 9.37
N MET A 117 1.31 -1.96 10.63
CA MET A 117 2.07 -3.04 11.27
C MET A 117 1.82 -4.39 10.58
N GLY A 118 0.57 -4.70 10.27
CA GLY A 118 0.18 -5.93 9.60
C GLY A 118 0.80 -6.04 8.20
N ILE A 119 0.75 -4.97 7.41
CA ILE A 119 1.35 -4.93 6.07
C ILE A 119 2.88 -5.06 6.16
N CYS A 120 3.53 -4.41 7.12
CA CYS A 120 4.97 -4.60 7.37
C CYS A 120 5.30 -6.06 7.72
N CYS A 121 4.56 -6.69 8.64
CA CYS A 121 4.76 -8.09 9.00
C CYS A 121 4.58 -9.03 7.81
N LEU A 122 3.52 -8.85 7.01
CA LEU A 122 3.28 -9.63 5.80
C LEU A 122 4.39 -9.43 4.75
N SER A 123 4.88 -8.20 4.62
CA SER A 123 5.95 -7.85 3.69
C SER A 123 7.27 -8.53 4.08
N PHE A 124 7.67 -8.44 5.35
CA PHE A 124 8.87 -9.10 5.86
C PHE A 124 8.75 -10.62 5.83
N TYR A 125 7.58 -11.17 6.14
CA TYR A 125 7.32 -12.60 6.00
C TYR A 125 7.46 -13.05 4.54
N SER A 126 6.93 -12.28 3.59
CA SER A 126 7.11 -12.55 2.16
C SER A 126 8.58 -12.58 1.76
N VAL A 127 9.36 -11.59 2.18
CA VAL A 127 10.81 -11.52 1.91
C VAL A 127 11.53 -12.73 2.52
N TYR A 128 11.25 -13.06 3.77
CA TYR A 128 11.80 -14.24 4.44
C TYR A 128 11.50 -15.53 3.67
N ARG A 129 10.26 -15.72 3.21
CA ARG A 129 9.87 -16.88 2.40
C ARG A 129 10.60 -16.92 1.06
N PHE A 130 10.85 -15.78 0.43
CA PHE A 130 11.64 -15.72 -0.80
C PHE A 130 13.13 -16.05 -0.57
N MET A 131 13.70 -15.62 0.55
CA MET A 131 15.09 -15.95 0.92
C MET A 131 15.27 -17.44 1.22
N LEU A 132 14.29 -18.10 1.84
CA LEU A 132 14.33 -19.55 2.07
C LEU A 132 14.24 -20.39 0.79
N LEU A 133 13.65 -19.82 -0.26
CA LEU A 133 13.52 -20.46 -1.57
C LEU A 133 14.76 -20.23 -2.45
N ASP A 134 15.74 -19.45 -1.99
CA ASP A 134 16.94 -19.11 -2.75
C ASP A 134 17.87 -20.32 -2.84
N ASP A 135 17.57 -21.20 -3.77
CA ASP A 135 18.51 -22.19 -4.29
C ASP A 135 19.59 -21.46 -5.10
N VAL A 136 20.83 -21.97 -5.13
CA VAL A 136 22.10 -21.30 -5.52
C VAL A 136 22.09 -20.53 -6.87
N ASN A 137 21.04 -20.67 -7.71
CA ASN A 137 20.92 -20.05 -9.03
C ASN A 137 19.69 -19.13 -9.23
N ILE A 138 18.87 -18.84 -8.21
CA ILE A 138 17.67 -18.00 -8.40
C ILE A 138 18.02 -16.51 -8.37
N LYS A 139 17.86 -15.82 -9.51
CA LYS A 139 18.03 -14.37 -9.58
C LYS A 139 16.81 -13.65 -9.00
N LEU A 140 16.71 -13.56 -7.67
CA LEU A 140 15.60 -12.93 -6.92
C LEU A 140 15.25 -11.53 -7.42
N GLN A 141 16.26 -10.72 -7.76
CA GLN A 141 16.11 -9.35 -8.29
C GLN A 141 15.28 -9.28 -9.57
N ARG A 142 15.12 -10.38 -10.31
CA ARG A 142 14.31 -10.43 -11.53
C ARG A 142 12.85 -10.77 -11.28
N LYS A 143 12.45 -11.11 -10.04
CA LYS A 143 11.07 -11.44 -9.71
C LYS A 143 10.31 -10.20 -9.21
N VAL A 144 9.15 -9.93 -9.80
CA VAL A 144 8.29 -8.80 -9.43
C VAL A 144 7.87 -8.86 -7.95
N HIS A 145 7.50 -10.05 -7.47
CA HIS A 145 7.07 -10.27 -6.09
C HIS A 145 8.18 -10.14 -5.04
N TYR A 146 9.45 -10.01 -5.47
CA TYR A 146 10.54 -9.66 -4.56
C TYR A 146 10.52 -8.17 -4.22
N TRP A 147 10.26 -7.29 -5.21
CA TRP A 147 10.32 -5.84 -5.03
C TRP A 147 9.08 -5.24 -4.34
N ILE A 148 7.89 -5.74 -4.67
CA ILE A 148 6.63 -5.17 -4.16
C ILE A 148 6.56 -5.17 -2.61
N PRO A 149 6.93 -6.24 -1.87
CA PRO A 149 6.96 -6.20 -0.41
C PRO A 149 7.86 -5.10 0.17
N PHE A 150 9.02 -4.82 -0.44
CA PHE A 150 9.88 -3.73 0.02
C PHE A 150 9.24 -2.36 -0.22
N ILE A 151 8.56 -2.17 -1.35
CA ILE A 151 7.85 -0.92 -1.66
C ILE A 151 6.72 -0.71 -0.65
N LEU A 152 5.94 -1.76 -0.35
CA LEU A 152 4.86 -1.70 0.65
C LEU A 152 5.38 -1.45 2.06
N ALA A 153 6.43 -2.15 2.49
CA ALA A 153 7.04 -1.93 3.80
C ALA A 153 7.58 -0.50 3.94
N PHE A 154 8.26 0.02 2.90
CA PHE A 154 8.75 1.39 2.90
C PHE A 154 7.61 2.41 3.01
N TYR A 155 6.54 2.22 2.22
CA TYR A 155 5.35 3.07 2.29
C TYR A 155 4.74 3.11 3.69
N GLN A 156 4.53 1.93 4.30
CA GLN A 156 3.87 1.80 5.60
C GLN A 156 4.74 2.29 6.77
N CYS A 157 6.05 2.06 6.72
CA CYS A 157 6.98 2.67 7.68
C CYS A 157 6.99 4.20 7.57
N GLY A 158 6.98 4.73 6.35
CA GLY A 158 6.88 6.17 6.12
C GLY A 158 5.57 6.75 6.65
N ALA A 159 4.45 6.04 6.44
CA ALA A 159 3.17 6.40 7.04
C ALA A 159 3.27 6.44 8.57
N LEU A 160 3.60 5.31 9.22
CA LEU A 160 3.73 5.22 10.70
C LEU A 160 4.60 6.34 11.29
N TRP A 161 5.75 6.60 10.67
CA TRP A 161 6.62 7.69 11.10
C TRP A 161 5.94 9.06 11.01
N SER A 162 5.30 9.35 9.87
CA SER A 162 4.58 10.60 9.69
C SER A 162 3.49 10.77 10.75
N TRP A 163 2.74 9.72 11.07
CA TRP A 163 1.68 9.75 12.09
C TRP A 163 2.18 10.16 13.47
N VAL A 164 3.20 9.45 13.96
CA VAL A 164 3.81 9.74 15.26
C VAL A 164 4.38 11.16 15.29
N ALA A 165 4.98 11.61 14.18
CA ALA A 165 5.52 12.95 14.09
C ALA A 165 4.42 14.03 14.06
N TYR A 166 3.30 13.81 13.37
CA TYR A 166 2.18 14.77 13.33
C TYR A 166 1.60 14.98 14.72
N ASP A 167 1.30 13.90 15.45
CA ASP A 167 0.73 13.98 16.80
C ASP A 167 1.64 14.75 17.77
N TYR A 168 2.96 14.58 17.63
CA TYR A 168 3.94 15.30 18.45
C TYR A 168 4.11 16.79 18.07
N TYR A 169 4.14 17.12 16.77
CA TYR A 169 4.53 18.46 16.30
C TYR A 169 3.36 19.42 16.02
N GLU A 170 2.14 18.92 15.81
CA GLU A 170 0.96 19.73 15.47
C GLU A 170 0.64 20.78 16.55
N GLY A 171 0.89 20.46 17.82
CA GLY A 171 0.69 21.38 18.95
C GLY A 171 1.86 22.31 19.28
N VAL A 172 3.07 22.04 18.77
CA VAL A 172 4.31 22.66 19.27
C VAL A 172 4.99 23.57 18.24
N ASN A 173 5.00 23.19 16.95
CA ASN A 173 5.76 23.95 15.94
C ASN A 173 5.17 23.85 14.52
N LYS A 174 4.54 24.94 14.08
CA LYS A 174 3.95 25.06 12.74
C LYS A 174 4.98 24.88 11.60
N LYS A 175 6.24 25.30 11.77
CA LYS A 175 7.29 25.10 10.75
C LYS A 175 7.67 23.63 10.62
N ALA A 176 7.73 22.89 11.73
CA ALA A 176 8.00 21.46 11.73
C ALA A 176 6.87 20.69 11.02
N THR A 177 5.62 21.08 11.28
CA THR A 177 4.43 20.51 10.61
C THR A 177 4.47 20.68 9.08
N GLY A 178 4.91 21.84 8.60
CA GLY A 178 5.09 22.08 7.15
C GLY A 178 6.16 21.18 6.52
N LEU A 179 7.27 20.93 7.23
CA LEU A 179 8.33 20.04 6.77
C LEU A 179 7.87 18.57 6.75
N LEU A 180 7.06 18.15 7.72
CA LEU A 180 6.43 16.82 7.72
C LEU A 180 5.54 16.60 6.49
N HIS A 181 4.78 17.61 6.08
CA HIS A 181 3.95 17.50 4.86
C HIS A 181 4.79 17.27 3.61
N ILE A 182 5.93 17.97 3.50
CA ILE A 182 6.85 17.78 2.38
C ILE A 182 7.43 16.36 2.38
N LEU A 183 7.85 15.86 3.54
CA LEU A 183 8.38 14.51 3.68
C LEU A 183 7.34 13.43 3.34
N LEU A 184 6.08 13.63 3.74
CA LEU A 184 4.99 12.71 3.40
C LEU A 184 4.76 12.66 1.89
N ILE A 185 4.70 13.81 1.22
CA ILE A 185 4.55 13.86 -0.24
C ILE A 185 5.75 13.21 -0.93
N LEU A 186 6.97 13.44 -0.43
CA LEU A 186 8.18 12.83 -0.97
C LEU A 186 8.17 11.30 -0.81
N ASN A 187 7.73 10.78 0.34
CA ASN A 187 7.53 9.34 0.56
C ASN A 187 6.56 8.75 -0.49
N CYS A 188 5.42 9.40 -0.71
CA CYS A 188 4.47 8.99 -1.75
C CYS A 188 5.10 9.01 -3.15
N LEU A 189 5.82 10.08 -3.52
CA LEU A 189 6.49 10.17 -4.82
C LEU A 189 7.48 9.04 -5.05
N VAL A 190 8.29 8.68 -4.04
CA VAL A 190 9.24 7.56 -4.11
C VAL A 190 8.49 6.24 -4.32
N VAL A 191 7.44 5.98 -3.55
CA VAL A 191 6.65 4.75 -3.62
C VAL A 191 5.98 4.58 -4.98
N TYR A 192 5.29 5.60 -5.48
CA TYR A 192 4.61 5.52 -6.78
C TYR A 192 5.60 5.48 -7.94
N SER A 193 6.77 6.12 -7.83
CA SER A 193 7.85 5.98 -8.81
C SER A 193 8.41 4.56 -8.83
N ALA A 194 8.59 3.94 -7.66
CA ALA A 194 9.03 2.55 -7.56
C ALA A 194 8.02 1.58 -8.19
N PHE A 195 6.72 1.77 -7.93
CA PHE A 195 5.67 1.01 -8.63
C PHE A 195 5.68 1.26 -10.14
N ALA A 196 5.87 2.49 -10.59
CA ALA A 196 5.95 2.80 -12.02
C ALA A 196 7.11 2.04 -12.69
N ILE A 197 8.28 1.99 -12.05
CA ILE A 197 9.44 1.23 -12.53
C ILE A 197 9.12 -0.26 -12.60
N VAL A 198 8.50 -0.82 -11.54
CA VAL A 198 8.12 -2.26 -11.51
C VAL A 198 7.14 -2.59 -12.64
N PHE A 199 6.11 -1.76 -12.87
CA PHE A 199 5.12 -1.97 -13.92
C PHE A 199 5.71 -1.78 -15.32
N TYR A 200 6.60 -0.80 -15.50
CA TYR A 200 7.29 -0.56 -16.76
C TYR A 200 8.23 -1.72 -17.13
N LEU A 201 8.99 -2.22 -16.16
CA LEU A 201 9.92 -3.34 -16.34
C LEU A 201 9.26 -4.71 -16.25
N TYR A 202 7.95 -4.77 -15.95
CA TYR A 202 7.21 -6.01 -15.75
C TYR A 202 7.44 -7.07 -16.84
N PRO A 203 7.42 -6.76 -18.16
CA PRO A 203 7.67 -7.76 -19.20
C PRO A 203 9.07 -8.40 -19.12
N LYS A 204 10.08 -7.63 -18.71
CA LYS A 204 11.45 -8.12 -18.55
C LYS A 204 11.60 -8.99 -17.29
N LEU A 205 10.85 -8.65 -16.24
CA LEU A 205 10.87 -9.38 -14.97
C LEU A 205 10.09 -10.72 -15.07
N ARG A 206 9.03 -10.78 -15.89
CA ARG A 206 8.24 -12.00 -16.10
C ARG A 206 8.96 -13.05 -16.97
N ASN A 207 9.74 -12.63 -17.97
CA ASN A 207 10.31 -13.53 -18.98
C ASN A 207 11.54 -14.33 -18.52
N THR A 208 11.97 -14.22 -17.26
CA THR A 208 12.95 -15.15 -16.68
C THR A 208 12.26 -16.42 -16.19
N HIS A 209 11.81 -17.23 -17.15
CA HIS A 209 11.49 -18.63 -16.89
C HIS A 209 12.80 -19.41 -16.73
N VAL A 210 12.96 -20.02 -15.56
CA VAL A 210 13.44 -21.40 -15.45
C VAL A 210 12.19 -22.24 -15.35
#